data_AF-A0A1B4PZF2-F1
#
_entry.id   AF-A0A1B4PZF2-F1
#
_cell.length_a   1.000
_cell.length_b   1.000
_cell.length_c   1.000
_cell.angle_alpha   90.00
_cell.angle_beta   90.00
_cell.angle_gamma   90.00
#
_symmetry.space_group_name_H-M   'P 1'
#
loop_
_entity.id
_entity.type
_entity.pdbx_description
1 polymer ?
#
loop_
_entity_poly.entity_id
_entity_poly.type
_entity_poly.pdbx_seq_one_letter_code
_entity_poly.pdbx_strand_id
1 'polypeptide(L)'
;MKHRTKSTSHRSKKPLSKDLLLPLPADVARKKSLEHHLALASLQSGNGSTDAIGKLFHALYVAYYVHVATIGYLDLDQFRTAEVALHDGAAIWKETGNFDIPEGSRVAIECVLLLYDQQLADQPAHRFSSAADKLARFLTTPDISPIVTG
;
A
#
# COMPACT_ATOMS: atom_id res chain seq x y z
N MET A 1 25.65 45.05 -12.75
CA MET A 1 24.71 44.11 -12.10
C MET A 1 23.33 44.29 -12.71
N LYS A 2 22.79 43.30 -13.42
CA LYS A 2 21.36 43.20 -13.75
C LYS A 2 20.99 41.71 -13.68
N HIS A 3 20.14 41.36 -12.71
CA HIS A 3 19.76 39.98 -12.42
C HIS A 3 18.85 39.44 -13.52
N ARG A 4 19.24 38.29 -14.08
CA ARG A 4 18.48 37.53 -15.07
C ARG A 4 17.47 36.68 -14.31
N THR A 5 16.18 36.98 -14.45
CA THR A 5 15.08 36.17 -13.90
C THR A 5 15.06 34.81 -14.59
N LYS A 6 15.25 33.73 -13.81
CA LYS A 6 15.07 32.36 -14.30
C LYS A 6 13.57 32.05 -14.25
N SER A 7 12.95 31.96 -15.43
CA SER A 7 11.60 31.42 -15.60
C SER A 7 11.60 29.94 -15.20
N THR A 8 10.81 29.59 -14.19
CA THR A 8 10.57 28.21 -13.78
C THR A 8 9.65 27.54 -14.81
N SER A 9 10.23 26.66 -15.62
CA SER A 9 9.47 25.82 -16.55
C SER A 9 8.53 24.90 -15.76
N HIS A 10 7.24 25.24 -15.75
CA HIS A 10 6.20 24.32 -15.34
C HIS A 10 6.15 23.20 -16.39
N ARG A 11 6.73 22.05 -16.04
CA ARG A 11 6.64 20.82 -16.82
C ARG A 11 5.16 20.41 -16.86
N SER A 12 4.46 20.79 -17.93
CA SER A 12 3.08 20.38 -18.16
C SER A 12 3.04 18.85 -18.19
N LYS A 13 2.44 18.25 -17.17
CA LYS A 13 2.23 16.79 -17.12
C LYS A 13 1.23 16.47 -18.23
N LYS A 14 1.58 15.49 -19.08
CA LYS A 14 0.72 15.01 -20.17
C LYS A 14 -0.67 14.69 -19.59
N PRO A 15 -1.77 15.13 -20.23
CA PRO A 15 -3.11 14.89 -19.70
C PRO A 15 -3.38 13.38 -19.57
N LEU A 16 -4.00 13.00 -18.44
CA LEU A 16 -4.36 11.61 -18.14
C LEU A 16 -5.40 11.11 -19.15
N SER A 17 -5.27 9.85 -19.60
CA SER A 17 -6.31 9.20 -20.39
C SER A 17 -7.57 9.00 -19.55
N LYS A 18 -8.73 8.96 -20.21
CA LYS A 18 -10.04 8.80 -19.54
C LYS A 18 -10.07 7.55 -18.65
N ASP A 19 -9.45 6.46 -19.09
CA ASP A 19 -9.39 5.19 -18.36
C ASP A 19 -8.64 5.30 -17.03
N LEU A 20 -7.69 6.23 -16.90
CA LEU A 20 -6.95 6.47 -15.66
C LEU A 20 -7.73 7.32 -14.65
N LEU A 21 -8.83 7.94 -15.08
CA LEU A 21 -9.70 8.75 -14.23
C LEU A 21 -10.88 7.95 -13.68
N LEU A 22 -11.13 6.76 -14.23
CA LEU A 22 -12.16 5.83 -13.76
C LEU A 22 -11.57 4.83 -12.75
N PRO A 23 -12.42 4.20 -11.91
CA PRO A 23 -12.00 3.05 -11.12
C PRO A 23 -11.47 1.92 -11.98
N LEU A 24 -10.71 1.01 -11.35
CA LEU A 24 -10.23 -0.18 -12.03
C LEU A 24 -11.41 -1.03 -12.54
N PRO A 25 -11.25 -1.72 -13.68
CA PRO A 25 -12.21 -2.73 -14.10
C PRO A 25 -12.47 -3.74 -12.97
N ALA A 26 -13.74 -4.10 -12.77
CA ALA A 26 -14.15 -4.88 -11.61
C ALA A 26 -13.48 -6.27 -11.53
N ASP A 27 -13.15 -6.88 -12.67
CA ASP A 27 -12.37 -8.12 -12.75
C ASP A 27 -10.92 -7.94 -12.27
N VAL A 28 -10.28 -6.82 -12.62
CA VAL A 28 -8.94 -6.47 -12.15
C VAL A 28 -8.96 -6.19 -10.64
N ALA A 29 -9.94 -5.43 -10.15
CA ALA A 29 -10.12 -5.17 -8.72
C ALA A 29 -10.31 -6.47 -7.92
N ARG A 30 -11.22 -7.36 -8.36
CA ARG A 30 -11.45 -8.67 -7.72
C ARG A 30 -10.21 -9.55 -7.72
N LYS A 31 -9.45 -9.59 -8.82
CA LYS A 31 -8.21 -10.37 -8.90
C LYS A 31 -7.19 -9.88 -7.87
N LYS A 32 -7.03 -8.57 -7.74
CA LYS A 32 -6.14 -7.96 -6.74
C LYS A 32 -6.62 -8.26 -5.32
N SER A 33 -7.90 -8.04 -5.02
CA SER A 33 -8.47 -8.38 -3.71
C SER A 33 -8.18 -9.84 -3.34
N LEU A 34 -8.50 -10.77 -4.24
CA LEU A 34 -8.29 -12.20 -4.02
C LEU A 34 -6.82 -12.55 -3.77
N GLU A 35 -5.89 -11.94 -4.49
CA GLU A 35 -4.45 -12.16 -4.31
C GLU A 35 -3.98 -11.87 -2.88
N HIS A 36 -4.43 -10.76 -2.29
CA HIS A 36 -4.00 -10.35 -0.96
C HIS A 36 -4.71 -11.15 0.15
N HIS A 37 -6.00 -11.46 -0.03
CA HIS A 37 -6.73 -12.33 0.90
C HIS A 37 -6.19 -13.76 0.90
N LEU A 38 -5.81 -14.29 -0.26
CA LEU A 38 -5.14 -15.60 -0.34
C LEU A 38 -3.74 -15.58 0.29
N ALA A 39 -3.01 -14.46 0.17
CA ALA A 39 -1.72 -14.30 0.84
C ALA A 39 -1.87 -14.31 2.37
N LEU A 40 -2.89 -13.63 2.91
CA LEU A 40 -3.18 -13.69 4.34
C LEU A 40 -3.60 -15.12 4.74
N ALA A 41 -4.57 -15.72 4.04
CA ALA A 41 -5.06 -17.06 4.37
C ALA A 41 -3.97 -18.14 4.33
N SER A 42 -3.01 -18.05 3.38
CA SER A 42 -1.91 -19.02 3.30
C SER A 42 -0.95 -18.89 4.49
N LEU A 43 -0.65 -17.67 4.94
CA LEU A 43 0.14 -17.43 6.15
C LEU A 43 -0.55 -18.01 7.38
N GLN A 44 -1.87 -17.83 7.49
CA GLN A 44 -2.66 -18.35 8.60
C GLN A 44 -2.75 -19.89 8.62
N SER A 45 -2.69 -20.54 7.46
CA SER A 45 -2.76 -21.99 7.35
C SER A 45 -1.39 -22.68 7.43
N GLY A 46 -0.30 -21.95 7.74
CA GLY A 46 1.08 -22.47 7.72
C GLY A 46 1.63 -22.78 6.33
N ASN A 47 0.93 -22.39 5.26
CA ASN A 47 1.35 -22.57 3.86
C ASN A 47 1.88 -21.26 3.26
N GLY A 48 2.30 -20.33 4.12
CA GLY A 48 2.76 -19.00 3.74
C GLY A 48 4.08 -19.02 2.98
N SER A 49 4.47 -17.85 2.50
CA SER A 49 5.77 -17.64 1.86
C SER A 49 6.23 -16.20 2.05
N THR A 50 7.52 -15.94 1.79
CA THR A 50 8.03 -14.57 1.75
C THR A 50 7.31 -13.71 0.71
N ASP A 51 6.85 -14.31 -0.39
CA ASP A 51 6.02 -13.64 -1.40
C ASP A 51 4.63 -13.29 -0.85
N ALA A 52 4.01 -14.16 -0.04
CA ALA A 52 2.76 -13.85 0.64
C ALA A 52 2.91 -12.66 1.61
N ILE A 53 3.99 -12.63 2.40
CA ILE A 53 4.31 -11.49 3.27
C ILE A 53 4.54 -10.22 2.44
N GLY A 54 5.28 -10.32 1.34
CA GLY A 54 5.53 -9.21 0.42
C GLY A 54 4.25 -8.62 -0.18
N LYS A 55 3.27 -9.48 -0.52
CA LYS A 55 1.94 -9.04 -0.97
C LYS A 55 1.20 -8.25 0.09
N LEU A 56 1.24 -8.68 1.35
CA LEU A 56 0.60 -7.93 2.44
C LEU A 56 1.25 -6.56 2.67
N PHE A 57 2.58 -6.47 2.65
CA PHE A 57 3.28 -5.17 2.68
C PHE A 57 2.91 -4.29 1.48
N HIS A 58 2.84 -4.88 0.29
CA HIS A 58 2.43 -4.14 -0.91
C HIS A 58 1.00 -3.58 -0.76
N ALA A 59 0.03 -4.38 -0.32
CA ALA A 59 -1.32 -3.90 -0.04
C ALA A 59 -1.33 -2.77 0.98
N LEU A 60 -0.64 -2.94 2.11
CA LEU A 60 -0.54 -1.95 3.18
C LEU A 60 -0.05 -0.59 2.66
N TYR A 61 1.10 -0.56 1.99
CA TYR A 61 1.69 0.70 1.55
C TYR A 61 0.93 1.34 0.39
N VAL A 62 0.41 0.54 -0.55
CA VAL A 62 -0.43 1.09 -1.62
C VAL A 62 -1.71 1.67 -1.04
N ALA A 63 -2.37 0.97 -0.11
CA ALA A 63 -3.57 1.47 0.56
C ALA A 63 -3.31 2.77 1.33
N TYR A 64 -2.18 2.84 2.04
CA TYR A 64 -1.72 4.06 2.72
C TYR A 64 -1.52 5.22 1.73
N TYR A 65 -0.81 5.01 0.63
CA TYR A 65 -0.55 6.08 -0.32
C TYR A 65 -1.81 6.55 -1.05
N VAL A 66 -2.75 5.65 -1.33
CA VAL A 66 -4.08 6.00 -1.87
C VAL A 66 -4.88 6.79 -0.84
N HIS A 67 -4.87 6.37 0.43
CA HIS A 67 -5.53 7.07 1.53
C HIS A 67 -5.03 8.50 1.68
N VAL A 68 -3.71 8.68 1.81
CA VAL A 68 -3.08 10.01 1.90
C VAL A 68 -3.39 10.87 0.68
N ALA A 69 -3.48 10.27 -0.50
CA ALA A 69 -3.80 10.99 -1.73
C ALA A 69 -5.28 11.40 -1.85
N THR A 70 -6.16 10.82 -1.02
CA THR A 70 -7.61 10.99 -1.07
C THR A 70 -8.12 11.84 0.09
N ILE A 71 -7.71 11.53 1.32
CA ILE A 71 -8.18 12.21 2.54
C ILE A 71 -7.06 12.83 3.39
N GLY A 72 -5.80 12.73 2.93
CA GLY A 72 -4.64 13.27 3.67
C GLY A 72 -4.17 12.34 4.79
N TYR A 73 -3.44 12.91 5.76
CA TYR A 73 -2.80 12.18 6.86
C TYR A 73 -3.73 11.94 8.06
N LEU A 74 -5.02 11.79 7.82
CA LEU A 74 -6.02 11.53 8.85
C LEU A 74 -6.13 10.03 9.13
N ASP A 75 -6.43 9.67 10.38
CA ASP A 75 -6.78 8.31 10.81
C ASP A 75 -5.76 7.22 10.38
N LEU A 76 -4.47 7.51 10.60
CA LEU A 76 -3.38 6.62 10.20
C LEU A 76 -3.09 5.48 11.20
N ASP A 77 -3.78 5.43 12.33
CA ASP A 77 -3.51 4.45 13.40
C ASP A 77 -3.66 3.01 12.92
N GLN A 78 -4.68 2.72 12.12
CA GLN A 78 -4.86 1.38 11.55
C GLN A 78 -3.68 0.96 10.65
N PHE A 79 -3.09 1.90 9.90
CA PHE A 79 -1.93 1.63 9.06
C PHE A 79 -0.68 1.38 9.91
N ARG A 80 -0.50 2.15 10.98
CA ARG A 80 0.59 1.96 11.94
C ARG A 80 0.50 0.60 12.64
N THR A 81 -0.69 0.24 13.13
CA THR A 81 -0.90 -1.06 13.80
C THR A 81 -0.68 -2.22 12.83
N ALA A 82 -1.19 -2.13 11.59
CA ALA A 82 -0.96 -3.16 10.59
C ALA A 82 0.51 -3.26 10.15
N GLU A 83 1.22 -2.13 10.06
CA GLU A 83 2.65 -2.10 9.74
C GLU A 83 3.48 -2.83 10.81
N VAL A 84 3.25 -2.51 12.08
CA VAL A 84 3.91 -3.19 13.20
C VAL A 84 3.59 -4.69 13.17
N ALA A 85 2.31 -5.05 12.99
CA ALA A 85 1.87 -6.44 12.89
C ALA A 85 2.58 -7.23 11.77
N LEU A 86 2.76 -6.63 10.59
CA LEU A 86 3.46 -7.27 9.48
C LEU A 86 4.96 -7.39 9.73
N HIS A 87 5.59 -6.40 10.36
CA HIS A 87 7.00 -6.50 10.73
C HIS A 87 7.25 -7.58 11.79
N ASP A 88 6.43 -7.62 12.83
CA ASP A 88 6.53 -8.64 13.88
C ASP A 88 6.29 -10.04 13.30
N GLY A 89 5.23 -10.21 12.48
CA GLY A 89 4.94 -11.47 11.81
C GLY A 89 6.04 -11.91 10.85
N ALA A 90 6.67 -10.97 10.12
CA ALA A 90 7.80 -11.28 9.26
C ALA A 90 9.05 -11.70 10.05
N ALA A 91 9.29 -11.13 11.22
CA ALA A 91 10.37 -11.53 12.11
C ALA A 91 10.14 -12.96 12.63
N ILE A 92 8.93 -13.26 13.13
CA ILE A 92 8.55 -14.60 13.60
C ILE A 92 8.65 -15.62 12.46
N TRP A 93 8.17 -15.28 11.26
CA TRP A 93 8.27 -16.14 10.07
C TRP A 93 9.72 -16.49 9.75
N LYS A 94 10.62 -15.51 9.80
CA LYS A 94 12.05 -15.72 9.50
C LYS A 94 12.69 -16.69 10.49
N GLU A 95 12.27 -16.68 11.74
CA GLU A 95 12.83 -17.53 12.79
C GLU A 95 12.19 -18.93 12.84
N THR A 96 10.88 -19.02 12.59
CA THR A 96 10.09 -20.23 12.89
C THR A 96 9.47 -20.89 11.67
N GLY A 97 9.40 -20.19 10.53
CA GLY A 97 8.61 -20.62 9.38
C GLY A 97 7.10 -20.53 9.58
N ASN A 98 6.64 -19.96 10.70
CA ASN A 98 5.22 -19.77 11.02
C ASN A 98 4.89 -18.29 11.09
N PHE A 99 3.68 -17.93 10.65
CA PHE A 99 3.17 -16.56 10.76
C PHE A 99 2.18 -16.50 11.93
N ASP A 100 2.71 -16.59 13.14
CA ASP A 100 1.92 -16.56 14.37
C ASP A 100 1.94 -15.16 14.97
N ILE A 101 0.85 -14.41 14.79
CA ILE A 101 0.68 -13.08 15.32
C ILE A 101 -0.57 -13.02 16.21
N PRO A 102 -0.60 -12.14 17.22
CA PRO A 102 -1.78 -11.95 18.06
C PRO A 102 -3.03 -11.60 17.25
N GLU A 103 -4.19 -12.00 17.74
CA GLU A 103 -5.49 -11.75 17.07
C GLU A 103 -5.69 -10.26 16.75
N GLY A 104 -5.38 -9.36 17.69
CA GLY A 104 -5.49 -7.91 17.44
C GLY A 104 -4.60 -7.41 16.29
N SER A 105 -3.41 -8.00 16.13
CA SER A 105 -2.50 -7.70 15.02
C SER A 105 -3.05 -8.22 13.69
N ARG A 106 -3.70 -9.39 13.70
CA ARG A 106 -4.40 -9.93 12.53
C ARG A 106 -5.57 -9.02 12.12
N VAL A 107 -6.40 -8.61 13.06
CA VAL A 107 -7.54 -7.71 12.80
C VAL A 107 -7.08 -6.41 12.13
N ALA A 108 -5.94 -5.84 12.57
CA ALA A 108 -5.40 -4.63 11.94
C ALA A 108 -5.04 -4.85 10.46
N ILE A 109 -4.43 -5.98 10.11
CA ILE A 109 -4.12 -6.33 8.72
C ILE A 109 -5.41 -6.50 7.91
N GLU A 110 -6.41 -7.21 8.47
CA GLU A 110 -7.70 -7.43 7.81
C GLU A 110 -8.44 -6.10 7.55
N CYS A 111 -8.45 -5.17 8.50
CA CYS A 111 -9.01 -3.84 8.33
C CYS A 111 -8.36 -3.08 7.16
N VAL A 112 -7.03 -3.15 7.02
CA VAL A 112 -6.32 -2.53 5.90
C VAL A 112 -6.66 -3.21 4.58
N LEU A 113 -6.79 -4.54 4.53
CA LEU A 113 -7.21 -5.26 3.32
C LEU A 113 -8.64 -4.89 2.90
N LEU A 114 -9.56 -4.78 3.85
CA LEU A 114 -10.93 -4.32 3.58
C LEU A 114 -10.97 -2.89 3.05
N LEU A 115 -10.17 -1.98 3.62
CA LEU A 115 -10.01 -0.63 3.08
C LEU A 115 -9.42 -0.67 1.67
N TYR A 116 -8.41 -1.50 1.43
CA TYR A 116 -7.80 -1.63 0.12
C TYR A 116 -8.80 -2.12 -0.93
N ASP A 117 -9.67 -3.07 -0.59
CA ASP A 117 -10.73 -3.56 -1.46
C ASP A 117 -11.75 -2.46 -1.81
N GLN A 118 -12.16 -1.68 -0.82
CA GLN A 118 -13.03 -0.52 -1.04
C GLN A 118 -12.35 0.49 -1.97
N GLN A 119 -11.07 0.79 -1.73
CA GLN A 119 -10.31 1.69 -2.59
C GLN A 119 -10.26 1.16 -4.02
N LEU A 120 -10.02 -0.14 -4.23
CA LEU A 120 -9.95 -0.75 -5.57
C LEU A 120 -11.27 -0.59 -6.35
N ALA A 121 -12.41 -0.59 -5.66
CA ALA A 121 -13.72 -0.39 -6.25
C ALA A 121 -14.03 1.09 -6.56
N ASP A 122 -13.57 2.01 -5.71
CA ASP A 122 -14.04 3.39 -5.70
C ASP A 122 -13.04 4.40 -6.29
N GLN A 123 -11.74 4.13 -6.17
CA GLN A 123 -10.70 5.12 -6.46
C GLN A 123 -10.24 5.06 -7.92
N PRO A 124 -9.96 6.23 -8.56
CA PRO A 124 -9.42 6.28 -9.91
C PRO A 124 -8.11 5.50 -10.08
N ALA A 125 -7.95 4.81 -11.21
CA ALA A 125 -6.80 3.95 -11.49
C ALA A 125 -5.44 4.68 -11.37
N HIS A 126 -5.35 5.96 -11.72
CA HIS A 126 -4.09 6.72 -11.58
C HIS A 126 -3.60 6.85 -10.13
N ARG A 127 -4.49 6.74 -9.14
CA ARG A 127 -4.11 6.76 -7.72
C ARG A 127 -3.29 5.53 -7.37
N PHE A 128 -3.68 4.37 -7.87
CA PHE A 128 -2.92 3.12 -7.70
C PHE A 128 -1.59 3.15 -8.44
N SER A 129 -1.54 3.66 -9.68
CA SER A 129 -0.26 3.84 -10.38
C SER A 129 0.69 4.76 -9.62
N SER A 130 0.17 5.87 -9.10
CA SER A 130 0.95 6.82 -8.31
C SER A 130 1.41 6.23 -6.97
N ALA A 131 0.57 5.42 -6.33
CA ALA A 131 0.89 4.72 -5.09
C ALA A 131 1.97 3.66 -5.30
N ALA A 132 1.86 2.85 -6.36
CA ALA A 132 2.88 1.87 -6.74
C ALA A 132 4.23 2.55 -7.06
N ASP A 133 4.21 3.68 -7.77
CA ASP A 133 5.42 4.47 -8.03
C ASP A 133 6.07 5.00 -6.74
N LYS A 134 5.27 5.43 -5.75
CA LYS A 134 5.78 5.89 -4.46
C LYS A 134 6.38 4.74 -3.66
N LEU A 135 5.71 3.59 -3.63
CA LEU A 135 6.22 2.38 -2.99
C LEU A 135 7.54 1.94 -3.63
N ALA A 136 7.61 1.88 -4.96
CA ALA A 136 8.85 1.53 -5.66
C ALA A 136 10.02 2.46 -5.30
N ARG A 137 9.77 3.77 -5.16
CA ARG A 137 10.80 4.71 -4.69
C ARG A 137 11.20 4.46 -3.24
N PHE A 138 10.24 4.29 -2.34
CA PHE A 138 10.51 4.00 -0.93
C PHE A 138 11.37 2.74 -0.77
N LEU A 139 11.09 1.67 -1.51
CA LEU A 139 11.88 0.44 -1.47
C LEU A 139 13.33 0.61 -1.96
N THR A 140 13.67 1.74 -2.58
CA THR A 140 15.03 2.06 -3.04
C THR A 140 15.76 3.07 -2.17
N THR A 141 15.12 3.63 -1.14
CA THR A 141 15.72 4.61 -0.23
C THR A 141 15.92 4.00 1.17
N PRO A 142 16.93 4.46 1.93
CA PRO A 142 17.13 4.03 3.33
C PRO A 142 16.20 4.79 4.30
N ASP A 143 15.04 5.24 3.83
CA ASP A 143 14.17 6.14 4.58
C ASP A 143 13.40 5.40 5.68
N ILE A 144 13.04 6.14 6.73
CA ILE A 144 12.09 5.67 7.73
C ILE A 144 10.73 5.46 7.04
N SER A 145 9.96 4.48 7.52
CA SER A 145 8.62 4.24 7.00
C SER A 145 7.80 5.55 6.89
N PRO A 146 7.13 5.77 5.74
CA PRO A 146 6.27 6.93 5.56
C PRO A 146 5.03 6.91 6.48
N ILE A 147 4.65 5.73 7.00
CA ILE A 147 3.49 5.57 7.89
C ILE A 147 3.81 6.10 9.31
N VAL A 148 5.06 5.96 9.75
CA VAL A 148 5.54 6.44 11.06
C VAL A 148 5.69 7.97 11.10
N THR A 149 5.99 8.60 9.95
CA THR A 149 6.27 10.04 9.86
C THR A 149 5.02 10.88 9.57
N GLY A 150 3.86 10.24 9.39
CA GLY A 150 2.58 10.86 8.99
C GLY A 150 1.63 11.17 10.13
#